data_AF-A0ABD2NQW6-F1
#
_entry.id   AF-A0ABD2NQW6-F1
#
_cell.length_a   1.000
_cell.length_b   1.000
_cell.length_c   1.000
_cell.angle_alpha   90.00
_cell.angle_beta   90.00
_cell.angle_gamma   90.00
#
_symmetry.space_group_name_H-M   'P 1'
#
loop_
_entity.id
_entity.type
_entity.pdbx_description
1 polymer ?
#
loop_
_entity_poly.entity_id
_entity_poly.type
_entity_poly.pdbx_seq_one_letter_code
_entity_poly.pdbx_strand_id
1 'polypeptide(L)'
;MFPQSLLRFFYSYLSERKQYVMYNGFRSQDFGASSGVPRGSVLGPLLFTIFVNDLPARLKVGGVAFADDLKIYTEIRSNEDCQNLQGELMMMHQWCLENKLHLTVSKCKYMSILERIHCFRTSSDMRLYRFLCATSDGGRVDVRRYLK
;
A
#
# COMPACT_ATOMS: atom_id res chain seq x y z
N MET A 1 0.78 14.88 -21.20
CA MET A 1 0.24 13.75 -21.98
C MET A 1 1.41 12.85 -22.38
N PHE A 2 1.33 11.53 -22.18
CA PHE A 2 2.45 10.62 -22.50
C PHE A 2 2.65 10.45 -24.01
N PRO A 3 3.89 10.28 -24.51
CA PRO A 3 4.14 9.99 -25.92
C PRO A 3 3.50 8.67 -26.37
N GLN A 4 2.98 8.61 -27.60
CA GLN A 4 2.35 7.39 -28.12
C GLN A 4 3.32 6.20 -28.20
N SER A 5 4.60 6.46 -28.47
CA SER A 5 5.66 5.44 -28.46
C SER A 5 5.82 4.78 -27.10
N LEU A 6 5.74 5.55 -26.02
CA LEU A 6 5.82 5.06 -24.66
C LEU A 6 4.61 4.18 -24.30
N LEU A 7 3.41 4.60 -24.70
CA LEU A 7 2.19 3.81 -24.47
C LEU A 7 2.24 2.48 -25.23
N ARG A 8 2.72 2.47 -26.47
CA ARG A 8 2.95 1.24 -27.24
C ARG A 8 3.99 0.33 -26.58
N PHE A 9 5.07 0.92 -26.05
CA PHE A 9 6.07 0.17 -25.29
C PHE A 9 5.46 -0.49 -24.06
N PHE A 10 4.70 0.24 -23.23
CA PHE A 10 4.04 -0.35 -22.06
C PHE A 10 3.02 -1.43 -22.44
N TYR A 11 2.22 -1.20 -23.48
CA TYR A 11 1.30 -2.21 -24.00
C TYR A 11 2.04 -3.48 -24.40
N SER A 12 3.09 -3.35 -25.22
CA SER A 12 3.93 -4.49 -25.63
C SER A 12 4.61 -5.17 -24.44
N TYR A 13 5.04 -4.42 -23.43
CA TYR A 13 5.69 -4.96 -22.24
C TYR A 13 4.75 -5.77 -21.36
N LEU A 14 3.47 -5.38 -21.27
CA LEU A 14 2.48 -6.01 -20.39
C LEU A 14 1.67 -7.12 -21.07
N SER A 15 1.57 -7.12 -22.40
CA SER A 15 0.68 -8.01 -23.16
C SER A 15 1.32 -9.36 -23.51
N GLU A 16 0.48 -10.40 -23.58
CA GLU A 16 0.82 -11.76 -24.05
C GLU A 16 2.08 -12.39 -23.43
N ARG A 17 2.42 -11.99 -22.21
CA ARG A 17 3.61 -12.50 -21.54
C ARG A 17 3.49 -14.00 -21.24
N LYS A 18 4.59 -14.71 -21.44
CA LYS A 18 4.75 -16.11 -21.08
C LYS A 18 5.92 -16.26 -20.10
N GLN A 19 5.79 -17.19 -19.16
CA GLN A 19 6.79 -17.51 -18.15
C GLN A 19 6.97 -19.02 -18.11
N TYR A 20 8.17 -19.48 -17.78
CA TYR A 20 8.44 -20.89 -17.51
C TYR A 20 9.43 -21.00 -16.36
N VAL A 21 9.49 -22.18 -15.73
CA VAL A 21 10.46 -22.49 -14.68
C VAL A 21 11.46 -23.48 -15.24
N MET A 22 12.75 -23.25 -14.94
CA MET A 22 13.79 -24.26 -15.12
C MET A 22 14.26 -24.78 -13.77
N TYR A 23 14.35 -26.09 -13.63
CA TYR A 23 14.85 -26.76 -12.44
C TYR A 23 15.65 -28.01 -12.83
N ASN A 24 16.91 -28.11 -12.39
CA ASN A 24 17.81 -29.22 -12.71
C ASN A 24 17.89 -29.57 -14.22
N GLY A 25 17.89 -28.56 -15.09
CA GLY A 25 17.94 -28.74 -16.54
C GLY A 25 16.60 -29.10 -17.20
N PHE A 26 15.52 -29.32 -16.42
CA PHE A 26 14.18 -29.53 -16.94
C PHE A 26 13.43 -28.20 -17.03
N ARG A 27 12.75 -27.97 -18.15
CA ARG A 27 11.93 -26.78 -18.41
C ARG A 27 10.44 -27.14 -18.32
N SER A 28 9.66 -26.34 -17.59
CA SER A 28 8.20 -26.45 -17.55
C SER A 28 7.55 -26.06 -18.88
N GLN A 29 6.26 -26.37 -19.02
CA GLN A 29 5.45 -25.75 -20.07
C GLN A 29 5.36 -24.23 -19.86
N ASP A 30 5.09 -23.50 -20.94
CA ASP A 30 4.88 -22.07 -20.88
C ASP A 30 3.56 -21.75 -20.14
N PHE A 31 3.66 -20.86 -19.18
CA PHE A 31 2.56 -20.30 -18.41
C PHE A 31 2.25 -18.88 -18.90
N GLY A 32 1.01 -18.63 -19.31
CA GLY A 32 0.57 -17.28 -19.70
C GLY A 32 0.40 -16.39 -18.46
N ALA A 33 1.20 -15.33 -18.37
CA ALA A 33 1.13 -14.36 -17.27
C ALA A 33 0.23 -13.18 -17.66
N SER A 34 -1.08 -13.35 -17.44
CA SER A 34 -2.10 -12.35 -17.79
C SER A 34 -2.08 -11.09 -16.90
N SER A 35 -1.39 -11.12 -15.75
CA SER A 35 -1.30 -9.99 -14.83
C SER A 35 0.07 -9.89 -14.14
N GLY A 36 0.33 -8.74 -13.53
CA GLY A 36 1.59 -8.44 -12.84
C GLY A 36 2.74 -8.10 -13.78
N VAL A 37 3.93 -7.96 -13.21
CA VAL A 37 5.18 -7.65 -13.91
C VAL A 37 6.21 -8.74 -13.64
N PRO A 38 7.19 -8.99 -14.53
CA PRO A 38 8.24 -9.97 -14.26
C PRO A 38 8.99 -9.62 -12.97
N ARG A 39 9.18 -10.60 -12.09
CA ARG A 39 9.96 -10.42 -10.87
C ARG A 39 11.41 -10.08 -11.24
N GLY A 40 11.99 -9.08 -10.60
CA GLY A 40 13.33 -8.57 -10.94
C GLY A 40 13.36 -7.61 -12.14
N SER A 41 12.20 -7.22 -12.68
CA SER A 41 12.16 -6.18 -13.72
C SER A 41 12.43 -4.79 -13.14
N VAL A 42 13.23 -3.99 -13.86
CA VAL A 42 13.50 -2.59 -13.52
C VAL A 42 12.23 -1.73 -13.62
N LEU A 43 11.34 -2.06 -14.55
CA LEU A 43 10.09 -1.32 -14.76
C LEU A 43 8.99 -1.68 -13.76
N GLY A 44 9.09 -2.83 -13.09
CA GLY A 44 8.05 -3.31 -12.19
C GLY A 44 7.70 -2.32 -11.08
N PRO A 45 8.68 -1.85 -10.28
CA PRO A 45 8.44 -0.85 -9.23
C PRO A 45 7.88 0.48 -9.75
N LEU A 46 8.36 0.94 -10.91
CA LEU A 46 7.87 2.18 -11.53
C LEU A 46 6.40 2.06 -11.95
N LEU A 47 6.05 0.97 -12.64
CA LEU A 47 4.69 0.70 -13.09
C LEU A 47 3.74 0.53 -11.90
N PHE A 48 4.18 -0.15 -10.84
CA PHE A 48 3.41 -0.28 -9.62
C PHE A 48 3.17 1.08 -8.95
N THR A 49 4.21 1.91 -8.84
CA THR A 49 4.09 3.25 -8.26
C THR A 49 3.07 4.10 -9.04
N ILE A 50 3.16 4.11 -10.38
CA ILE A 50 2.19 4.83 -11.23
C ILE A 50 0.77 4.30 -11.02
N PHE A 51 0.62 2.98 -10.89
CA PHE A 51 -0.67 2.32 -10.72
C PHE A 51 -1.38 2.69 -9.41
N VAL A 52 -0.65 2.82 -8.30
CA VAL A 52 -1.23 3.10 -6.97
C VAL A 52 -1.26 4.58 -6.60
N ASN A 53 -0.70 5.47 -7.43
CA ASN A 53 -0.44 6.86 -7.07
C ASN A 53 -1.71 7.71 -6.84
N ASP A 54 -2.87 7.28 -7.33
CA ASP A 54 -4.13 7.98 -7.12
C ASP A 54 -4.78 7.67 -5.78
N LEU A 55 -4.46 6.54 -5.14
CA LEU A 55 -5.07 6.11 -3.89
C LEU A 55 -4.88 7.11 -2.74
N PRO A 56 -3.67 7.65 -2.46
CA PRO A 56 -3.51 8.65 -1.39
C PRO A 56 -4.36 9.90 -1.59
N ALA A 57 -4.57 10.32 -2.84
CA ALA A 57 -5.38 11.50 -3.16
C ALA A 57 -6.89 11.27 -3.00
N ARG A 58 -7.34 10.01 -2.90
CA ARG A 58 -8.75 9.65 -2.64
C ARG A 58 -9.09 9.64 -1.16
N LEU A 59 -8.10 9.60 -0.26
CA LEU A 59 -8.30 9.59 1.18
C LEU A 59 -8.63 10.99 1.68
N LYS A 60 -9.59 11.09 2.61
CA LYS A 60 -9.90 12.33 3.33
C LYS A 60 -9.05 12.54 4.58
N VAL A 61 -8.27 11.53 4.94
CA VAL A 61 -7.33 11.52 6.07
C VAL A 61 -5.89 11.46 5.57
N GLY A 62 -4.92 11.56 6.48
CA GLY A 62 -3.52 11.40 6.14
C GLY A 62 -3.24 10.03 5.52
N GLY A 63 -2.55 10.03 4.39
CA GLY A 63 -2.20 8.83 3.64
C GLY A 63 -0.80 8.95 3.06
N VAL A 64 0.07 7.97 3.35
CA VAL A 64 1.40 7.88 2.75
C VAL A 64 1.57 6.48 2.18
N ALA A 65 1.86 6.42 0.88
CA ALA A 65 2.19 5.20 0.17
C ALA A 65 3.68 5.17 -0.17
N PHE A 66 4.32 4.02 -0.01
CA PHE A 66 5.67 3.78 -0.45
C PHE A 66 5.79 2.35 -0.96
N ALA A 67 6.08 2.18 -2.25
CA ALA A 67 5.94 0.90 -2.91
C ALA A 67 4.58 0.27 -2.51
N ASP A 68 4.58 -0.98 -2.08
CA ASP A 68 3.40 -1.75 -1.69
C ASP A 68 2.91 -1.47 -0.25
N ASP A 69 3.64 -0.69 0.53
CA ASP A 69 3.23 -0.28 1.88
C ASP A 69 2.36 0.98 1.84
N LEU A 70 1.20 0.91 2.51
CA LEU A 70 0.30 2.04 2.71
C LEU A 70 0.08 2.29 4.20
N LYS A 71 0.22 3.56 4.59
CA LYS A 71 -0.09 4.04 5.94
C LYS A 71 -1.23 5.04 5.85
N ILE A 72 -2.31 4.76 6.58
CA ILE A 72 -3.46 5.65 6.72
C ILE A 72 -3.50 6.10 8.18
N TYR A 73 -3.59 7.41 8.42
CA TYR A 73 -3.57 7.97 9.75
C TYR A 73 -4.46 9.20 9.87
N THR A 74 -5.03 9.36 11.06
CA THR A 74 -5.74 10.58 11.45
C THR A 74 -5.55 10.82 12.93
N GLU A 75 -5.74 12.06 13.34
CA GLU A 75 -5.95 12.41 14.74
C GLU A 75 -7.36 11.94 15.16
N ILE A 76 -7.46 11.35 16.35
CA ILE A 76 -8.68 10.84 16.95
C ILE A 76 -8.90 11.61 18.26
N ARG A 77 -9.97 12.40 18.31
CA ARG A 77 -10.41 13.12 19.52
C ARG A 77 -11.79 12.66 19.99
N SER A 78 -12.53 11.99 19.11
CA SER A 78 -13.90 11.55 19.35
C SER A 78 -14.16 10.15 18.77
N ASN A 79 -15.31 9.58 19.12
CA ASN A 79 -15.76 8.34 18.50
C ASN A 79 -16.15 8.55 17.02
N GLU A 80 -16.53 9.77 16.63
CA GLU A 80 -16.81 10.14 15.24
C GLU A 80 -15.54 10.04 14.39
N ASP A 81 -14.39 10.49 14.89
CA ASP A 81 -13.11 10.35 14.19
C ASP A 81 -12.74 8.87 13.96
N CYS A 82 -13.07 7.99 14.91
CA CYS A 82 -12.89 6.55 14.74
C CYS A 82 -13.77 5.99 13.62
N GLN A 83 -15.02 6.44 13.53
CA GLN A 83 -15.96 6.03 12.48
C GLN A 83 -15.52 6.56 11.11
N ASN A 84 -15.04 7.80 11.05
CA ASN A 84 -14.48 8.40 9.84
C ASN A 84 -13.27 7.61 9.33
N LEU A 85 -12.30 7.32 10.21
CA LEU A 85 -11.15 6.48 9.84
C LEU A 85 -11.59 5.10 9.34
N GLN A 86 -12.58 4.47 9.99
CA GLN A 86 -13.10 3.18 9.55
C GLN A 86 -13.75 3.27 8.15
N GLY A 87 -14.45 4.37 7.85
CA GLY A 87 -14.99 4.65 6.52
C GLY A 87 -13.91 4.77 5.45
N GLU A 88 -12.82 5.47 5.74
CA GLU A 88 -11.66 5.58 4.83
C GLU A 88 -10.99 4.22 4.57
N LEU A 89 -10.91 3.36 5.59
CA LEU A 89 -10.41 1.99 5.43
C LEU A 89 -11.32 1.14 4.52
N MET A 90 -12.65 1.29 4.62
CA MET A 90 -13.59 0.60 3.73
C MET A 90 -13.47 1.11 2.29
N MET A 91 -13.32 2.43 2.10
CA MET A 91 -13.10 3.02 0.78
C MET A 91 -11.80 2.49 0.15
N MET A 92 -10.70 2.45 0.90
CA MET A 92 -9.44 1.90 0.42
C MET A 92 -9.57 0.42 0.05
N HIS A 93 -10.25 -0.38 0.88
CA HIS A 93 -10.52 -1.78 0.57
C HIS A 93 -11.33 -1.94 -0.73
N GLN A 94 -12.34 -1.11 -0.92
CA GLN A 94 -13.15 -1.09 -2.14
C GLN A 94 -12.31 -0.71 -3.37
N TRP A 95 -11.44 0.31 -3.26
CA TRP A 95 -10.50 0.68 -4.32
C TRP A 95 -9.57 -0.48 -4.68
N CYS A 96 -9.06 -1.23 -3.70
CA CYS A 96 -8.24 -2.42 -3.96
C CYS A 96 -9.01 -3.48 -4.75
N LEU A 97 -10.27 -3.74 -4.41
CA LEU A 97 -11.11 -4.70 -5.14
C LEU A 97 -11.32 -4.28 -6.60
N GLU A 98 -11.63 -3.01 -6.85
CA GLU A 98 -11.82 -2.45 -8.20
C GLU A 98 -10.54 -2.55 -9.03
N ASN A 99 -9.39 -2.33 -8.40
CA ASN A 99 -8.07 -2.41 -9.02
C ASN A 99 -7.48 -3.83 -9.01
N LYS A 100 -8.25 -4.85 -8.60
CA LYS A 100 -7.84 -6.26 -8.54
C LYS A 100 -6.57 -6.48 -7.70
N LEU A 101 -6.36 -5.65 -6.68
CA LEU A 101 -5.32 -5.81 -5.67
C LEU A 101 -5.86 -6.59 -4.48
N HIS A 102 -5.11 -7.60 -4.07
CA HIS A 102 -5.47 -8.38 -2.89
C HIS A 102 -4.85 -7.78 -1.63
N LEU A 103 -5.69 -7.27 -0.74
CA LEU A 103 -5.25 -6.77 0.56
C LEU A 103 -5.12 -7.92 1.56
N THR A 104 -3.91 -8.13 2.08
CA THR A 104 -3.66 -9.16 3.10
C THR A 104 -4.01 -8.63 4.48
N VAL A 105 -5.28 -8.73 4.88
CA VAL A 105 -5.80 -8.20 6.16
C VAL A 105 -5.01 -8.72 7.38
N SER A 106 -4.52 -9.96 7.35
CA SER A 106 -3.73 -10.54 8.45
C SER A 106 -2.39 -9.85 8.69
N LYS A 107 -1.83 -9.20 7.67
CA LYS A 107 -0.60 -8.40 7.73
C LYS A 107 -0.87 -6.94 8.08
N CYS A 108 -2.11 -6.46 8.01
CA CYS A 108 -2.48 -5.12 8.44
C CYS A 108 -2.36 -5.00 9.97
N LYS A 109 -1.76 -3.90 10.43
CA LYS A 109 -1.62 -3.57 11.85
C LYS A 109 -2.17 -2.18 12.11
N TYR A 110 -2.83 -2.01 13.25
CA TYR A 110 -3.14 -0.69 13.77
C TYR A 110 -2.18 -0.35 14.91
N MET A 111 -1.81 0.93 15.03
CA MET A 111 -0.99 1.48 16.09
C MET A 111 -1.64 2.76 16.59
N SER A 112 -1.54 3.00 17.89
CA SER A 112 -2.03 4.20 18.55
C SER A 112 -0.85 4.96 19.16
N ILE A 113 -0.60 6.18 18.72
CA ILE A 113 0.44 7.06 19.27
C ILE A 113 -0.24 8.15 20.10
N LEU A 114 0.18 8.27 21.35
CA LEU A 114 -0.28 9.29 22.28
C LEU A 114 0.83 10.31 22.47
N GLU A 115 0.58 11.57 22.15
CA GLU A 115 1.49 12.63 22.58
C GLU A 115 1.23 12.93 24.07
N ARG A 116 2.22 12.68 24.92
CA ARG A 116 2.23 13.21 26.29
C ARG A 116 2.53 14.71 26.18
N ILE A 117 1.49 15.55 26.22
CA ILE A 117 1.69 16.97 26.55
C ILE A 117 2.24 16.99 27.97
N HIS A 118 3.46 17.51 28.15
CA HIS A 118 4.04 17.71 29.48
C HIS A 118 3.03 18.50 30.33
N CYS A 119 2.58 17.86 31.41
CA CYS A 119 1.52 18.36 32.27
C CYS A 119 1.93 19.66 32.96
N PHE A 120 1.37 20.79 32.54
CA PHE A 120 1.05 21.92 33.42
C PHE A 120 -0.45 22.21 33.30
N ARG A 121 -1.22 21.57 34.19
CA ARG A 121 -2.60 21.88 34.59
C ARG A 121 -3.57 22.30 33.46
N THR A 122 -4.21 21.33 32.83
CA THR A 122 -5.68 21.12 32.88
C THR A 122 -6.04 19.77 32.26
N SER A 123 -7.06 19.13 32.84
CA SER A 123 -7.61 17.85 32.41
C SER A 123 -8.48 18.04 31.18
N SER A 124 -8.00 17.67 29.97
CA SER A 124 -8.78 17.17 28.80
C SER A 124 -8.14 17.47 27.43
N ASP A 125 -6.90 17.04 27.17
CA ASP A 125 -6.43 16.96 25.78
C ASP A 125 -5.36 15.87 25.62
N MET A 126 -5.81 14.68 25.25
CA MET A 126 -4.95 13.56 24.90
C MET A 126 -5.14 13.28 23.41
N ARG A 127 -4.14 13.66 22.58
CA ARG A 127 -4.20 13.44 21.13
C ARG A 127 -3.83 12.00 20.81
N LEU A 128 -4.78 11.24 20.28
CA LEU A 128 -4.59 9.87 19.85
C LEU A 128 -4.42 9.84 18.32
N TYR A 129 -3.25 9.46 17.83
CA TYR A 129 -3.07 9.19 16.40
C TYR A 129 -3.23 7.69 16.15
N ARG A 130 -4.19 7.28 15.32
CA ARG A 130 -4.33 5.87 14.92
C ARG A 130 -3.75 5.67 13.53
N PHE A 131 -2.70 4.88 13.43
CA PHE A 131 -2.05 4.47 12.18
C PHE A 131 -2.56 3.09 11.81
N LEU A 132 -3.07 2.89 10.59
CA LEU A 132 -3.16 1.57 10.00
C LEU A 132 -2.00 1.40 9.02
N CYS A 133 -1.11 0.44 9.27
CA CYS A 133 -0.10 0.00 8.33
C CYS A 133 -0.61 -1.26 7.65
N ALA A 134 -0.96 -1.16 6.37
CA ALA A 134 -1.17 -2.32 5.52
C ALA A 134 0.19 -2.67 4.90
N THR A 135 0.73 -3.86 5.24
CA THR A 135 1.99 -4.35 4.66
C THR A 135 1.68 -5.57 3.80
N SER A 136 2.24 -5.65 2.59
CA SER A 136 2.08 -6.84 1.74
C SER A 136 3.20 -7.85 1.90
N ASP A 137 4.36 -7.53 2.50
CA ASP A 137 5.48 -8.48 2.54
C ASP A 137 6.04 -8.80 3.93
N GLY A 138 6.40 -10.07 4.11
CA GLY A 138 6.65 -10.77 5.38
C GLY A 138 7.95 -10.41 6.12
N GLY A 139 8.25 -9.12 6.28
CA GLY A 139 9.35 -8.64 7.10
C GLY A 139 8.91 -8.31 8.53
N ARG A 140 9.55 -8.89 9.54
CA ARG A 140 9.45 -8.45 10.95
C ARG A 140 9.69 -6.93 11.02
N VAL A 141 8.69 -6.19 11.49
CA VAL A 141 8.84 -4.76 11.80
C VAL A 141 9.61 -4.64 13.12
N ASP A 142 10.92 -4.43 13.02
CA ASP A 142 11.73 -3.99 14.14
C ASP A 142 11.49 -2.49 14.37
N VAL A 143 10.85 -2.19 15.51
CA VAL A 143 10.42 -0.85 15.93
C VAL A 143 11.61 0.10 16.15
N ARG A 144 12.85 -0.42 16.19
CA ARG A 144 14.07 0.38 16.46
C ARG A 144 14.58 1.20 15.28
N ARG A 145 14.00 1.08 14.07
CA ARG A 145 14.52 1.77 12.87
C ARG A 145 13.82 3.10 12.50
N TYR A 146 12.73 3.46 13.18
CA TYR A 146 11.96 4.68 12.90
C TYR A 146 12.21 5.84 13.88
N LEU A 147 13.18 5.70 14.78
CA LEU A 147 13.68 6.78 15.64
C LEU A 147 15.18 6.99 15.38
N LYS A 148 15.51 7.59 14.25
CA LYS A 148 16.68 8.47 14.08
C LYS A 148 16.31 9.60 13.13
#